data_AF-A0A328PEU2-F1
#
_entry.id   AF-A0A328PEU2-F1
#
_cell.length_a   1.000
_cell.length_b   1.000
_cell.length_c   1.000
_cell.angle_alpha   90.00
_cell.angle_beta   90.00
_cell.angle_gamma   90.00
#
_symmetry.space_group_name_H-M   'P 1'
#
loop_
_entity.id
_entity.type
_entity.pdbx_description
1 polymer ?
#
loop_
_entity_poly.entity_id
_entity_poly.type
_entity_poly.pdbx_seq_one_letter_code
_entity_poly.pdbx_strand_id
1 'polypeptide(L)'
;MAMGLAATFAAPTQAREASGRWTPAEAKAWYDKQPWTLGSNYVPANAINELEMWQADTFDAARIDLELGWAQKLGMNTMRVFLHDLLWQQDPAGFKQRIDRFLTIAAKHDIKPIFVLFDSCWDPEPKLGPQHPPIPGVHNSGWVQSPGVAMTDPSQYPRFEQYVKDIVGSFGKDNRVLAWDVWNEPDNPGGGNYDPKEPKDKVALVAKLLPQVFTWARSASPTQPLISGVWHDDDWSDPAKLNAVERTQLEQSDVISFHNYGWPEEFASRVQQLKGYGRPLICTEYMARGAGSTIDGVLPLAKKLDVGMVNWGFVEGKSQTIMPWDSWLRPYTQQPPTLWFHDLLHGDGTPYRQREAEILRALSHAPRGVVPAEAVMYPAQATSKTH
;
A
#
# COMPACT_ATOMS: atom_id res chain seq x y z
N MET A 1 -22.16 -48.52 -29.30
CA MET A 1 -21.95 -47.80 -28.03
C MET A 1 -20.46 -47.81 -27.73
N ALA A 2 -19.77 -46.70 -27.94
CA ALA A 2 -18.37 -46.53 -27.53
C ALA A 2 -18.36 -45.60 -26.31
N MET A 3 -17.98 -46.13 -25.15
CA MET A 3 -17.74 -45.35 -23.95
C MET A 3 -16.34 -44.73 -24.06
N GLY A 4 -16.26 -43.42 -24.20
CA GLY A 4 -15.01 -42.67 -24.06
C GLY A 4 -14.69 -42.48 -22.58
N LEU A 5 -13.58 -43.04 -22.11
CA LEU A 5 -13.00 -42.69 -20.82
C LEU A 5 -12.41 -41.27 -20.92
N ALA A 6 -13.01 -40.32 -20.22
CA ALA A 6 -12.38 -39.03 -19.96
C ALA A 6 -11.37 -39.19 -18.81
N ALA A 7 -10.09 -39.16 -19.15
CA ALA A 7 -9.02 -39.07 -18.15
C ALA A 7 -8.93 -37.62 -17.65
N THR A 8 -9.39 -37.37 -16.42
CA THR A 8 -9.14 -36.11 -15.71
C THR A 8 -7.68 -36.10 -15.23
N PHE A 9 -6.84 -35.33 -15.91
CA PHE A 9 -5.51 -35.01 -15.40
C PHE A 9 -5.64 -34.03 -14.23
N ALA A 10 -5.50 -34.53 -13.01
CA ALA A 10 -5.29 -33.66 -11.84
C ALA A 10 -3.88 -33.07 -11.93
N ALA A 11 -3.78 -31.74 -12.07
CA ALA A 11 -2.50 -31.04 -11.99
C ALA A 11 -1.88 -31.28 -10.59
N PRO A 12 -0.56 -31.47 -10.50
CA PRO A 12 0.10 -31.65 -9.21
C PRO A 12 -0.08 -30.38 -8.37
N THR A 13 -0.82 -30.50 -7.26
CA THR A 13 -0.82 -29.50 -6.19
C THR A 13 0.58 -29.45 -5.59
N GLN A 14 1.34 -28.40 -5.88
CA GLN A 14 2.52 -28.07 -5.09
C GLN A 14 2.06 -27.87 -3.64
N ALA A 15 2.69 -28.58 -2.70
CA ALA A 15 2.41 -28.38 -1.29
C ALA A 15 2.93 -26.99 -0.87
N ARG A 16 2.26 -26.35 0.10
CA ARG A 16 2.80 -25.14 0.73
C ARG A 16 4.17 -25.44 1.32
N GLU A 17 5.05 -24.45 1.26
CA GLU A 17 6.33 -24.50 1.96
C GLU A 17 6.10 -24.75 3.46
N ALA A 18 7.11 -25.28 4.15
CA ALA A 18 7.06 -25.44 5.62
C ALA A 18 6.80 -24.12 6.36
N SER A 19 7.12 -22.99 5.71
CA SER A 19 6.81 -21.63 6.16
C SER A 19 5.31 -21.32 6.19
N GLY A 20 4.45 -22.10 5.52
CA GLY A 20 3.03 -21.80 5.33
C GLY A 20 2.74 -20.72 4.28
N ARG A 21 3.76 -20.27 3.53
CA ARG A 21 3.64 -19.37 2.38
C ARG A 21 2.78 -19.99 1.29
N TRP A 22 1.95 -19.17 0.66
CA TRP A 22 1.17 -19.60 -0.50
C TRP A 22 2.11 -20.01 -1.62
N THR A 23 1.76 -21.09 -2.30
CA THR A 23 2.40 -21.46 -3.56
C THR A 23 2.13 -20.40 -4.63
N PRO A 24 2.97 -20.30 -5.67
CA PRO A 24 2.70 -19.42 -6.82
C PRO A 24 1.31 -19.63 -7.44
N ALA A 25 0.84 -20.89 -7.48
CA ALA A 25 -0.48 -21.23 -8.00
C ALA A 25 -1.62 -20.69 -7.12
N GLU A 26 -1.50 -20.80 -5.79
CA GLU A 26 -2.48 -20.21 -4.85
C GLU A 26 -2.52 -18.68 -4.98
N ALA A 27 -1.35 -18.03 -5.03
CA ALA A 27 -1.23 -16.59 -5.21
C ALA A 27 -1.87 -16.13 -6.53
N LYS A 28 -1.58 -16.83 -7.64
CA LYS A 28 -2.19 -16.53 -8.93
C LYS A 28 -3.71 -16.74 -8.90
N ALA A 29 -4.19 -17.86 -8.32
CA ALA A 29 -5.61 -18.15 -8.22
C ALA A 29 -6.37 -17.14 -7.37
N TRP A 30 -5.75 -16.59 -6.31
CA TRP A 30 -6.30 -15.49 -5.54
C TRP A 30 -6.35 -14.20 -6.36
N TYR A 31 -5.24 -13.86 -7.04
CA TYR A 31 -5.12 -12.61 -7.80
C TYR A 31 -6.07 -12.58 -9.00
N ASP A 32 -6.24 -13.71 -9.72
CA ASP A 32 -7.17 -13.84 -10.85
C ASP A 32 -8.65 -13.63 -10.45
N LYS A 33 -9.00 -13.85 -9.17
CA LYS A 33 -10.35 -13.61 -8.65
C LYS A 33 -10.62 -12.16 -8.29
N GLN A 34 -9.60 -11.32 -8.22
CA GLN A 34 -9.77 -9.90 -7.93
C GLN A 34 -10.04 -9.13 -9.23
N PRO A 35 -10.86 -8.06 -9.19
CA PRO A 35 -10.79 -7.04 -10.24
C PRO A 35 -9.36 -6.49 -10.31
N TRP A 36 -9.00 -5.80 -11.38
CA TRP A 36 -7.70 -5.13 -11.45
C TRP A 36 -7.58 -4.15 -10.28
N THR A 37 -6.66 -4.42 -9.36
CA THR A 37 -6.49 -3.65 -8.12
C THR A 37 -6.11 -2.22 -8.46
N LEU A 38 -6.95 -1.28 -8.06
CA LEU A 38 -6.74 0.15 -8.28
C LEU A 38 -7.21 0.92 -7.04
N GLY A 39 -6.34 1.70 -6.44
CA GLY A 39 -6.67 2.44 -5.24
C GLY A 39 -5.61 3.43 -4.81
N SER A 40 -5.69 3.85 -3.54
CA SER A 40 -4.80 4.82 -2.93
C SER A 40 -4.43 4.40 -1.50
N ASN A 41 -3.29 4.88 -1.01
CA ASN A 41 -3.01 4.95 0.42
C ASN A 41 -3.99 5.97 1.03
N TYR A 42 -4.48 5.67 2.24
CA TYR A 42 -5.62 6.37 2.79
C TYR A 42 -5.43 6.72 4.26
N VAL A 43 -5.51 8.03 4.51
CA VAL A 43 -5.82 8.68 5.78
C VAL A 43 -6.88 9.73 5.44
N PRO A 44 -7.95 9.92 6.24
CA PRO A 44 -8.94 10.92 5.91
C PRO A 44 -8.35 12.32 5.99
N ALA A 45 -8.82 13.25 5.16
CA ALA A 45 -8.22 14.58 5.06
C ALA A 45 -8.19 15.38 6.38
N ASN A 46 -9.06 15.01 7.33
CA ASN A 46 -9.15 15.62 8.66
C ASN A 46 -8.23 14.97 9.71
N ALA A 47 -7.41 13.98 9.34
CA ALA A 47 -6.43 13.33 10.20
C ALA A 47 -4.99 13.58 9.71
N ILE A 48 -4.10 13.96 10.63
CA ILE A 48 -2.67 14.20 10.36
C ILE A 48 -1.88 12.91 10.19
N ASN A 49 -2.32 11.83 10.85
CA ASN A 49 -1.69 10.52 10.87
C ASN A 49 -2.71 9.43 11.25
N GLU A 50 -2.25 8.19 11.27
CA GLU A 50 -3.03 7.02 11.62
C GLU A 50 -3.51 7.01 13.09
N LEU A 51 -2.81 7.67 14.02
CA LEU A 51 -3.31 7.84 15.39
C LEU A 51 -4.56 8.73 15.40
N GLU A 52 -4.52 9.90 14.77
CA GLU A 52 -5.67 10.80 14.69
C GLU A 52 -6.84 10.16 13.92
N MET A 53 -6.57 9.36 12.89
CA MET A 53 -7.62 8.64 12.17
C MET A 53 -8.40 7.68 13.08
N TRP A 54 -7.71 6.93 13.93
CA TRP A 54 -8.27 5.76 14.60
C TRP A 54 -8.55 5.92 16.10
N GLN A 55 -8.17 7.02 16.74
CA GLN A 55 -8.56 7.29 18.12
C GLN A 55 -10.07 7.47 18.26
N ALA A 56 -10.63 7.09 19.41
CA ALA A 56 -12.08 7.17 19.65
C ALA A 56 -12.62 8.61 19.52
N ASP A 57 -11.87 9.59 20.02
CA ASP A 57 -12.30 11.00 20.06
C ASP A 57 -12.30 11.67 18.68
N THR A 58 -11.55 11.11 17.71
CA THR A 58 -11.30 11.73 16.40
C THR A 58 -11.73 10.86 15.21
N PHE A 59 -12.14 9.61 15.44
CA PHE A 59 -12.61 8.71 14.39
C PHE A 59 -13.87 9.26 13.70
N ASP A 60 -13.71 9.74 12.47
CA ASP A 60 -14.78 10.36 11.69
C ASP A 60 -15.33 9.41 10.62
N ALA A 61 -16.29 8.59 11.01
CA ALA A 61 -16.97 7.67 10.10
C ALA A 61 -17.68 8.38 8.94
N ALA A 62 -18.16 9.60 9.13
CA ALA A 62 -18.89 10.35 8.10
C ALA A 62 -17.93 10.87 7.03
N ARG A 63 -16.76 11.38 7.44
CA ARG A 63 -15.70 11.77 6.50
C ARG A 63 -15.17 10.57 5.72
N ILE A 64 -14.95 9.44 6.39
CA ILE A 64 -14.53 8.20 5.72
C ILE A 64 -15.57 7.77 4.68
N ASP A 65 -16.86 7.75 5.03
CA ASP A 65 -17.93 7.40 4.09
C ASP A 65 -17.99 8.33 2.88
N LEU A 66 -17.77 9.63 3.09
CA LEU A 66 -17.74 10.63 2.03
C LEU A 66 -16.57 10.39 1.06
N GLU A 67 -15.37 10.23 1.58
CA GLU A 67 -14.15 10.09 0.78
C GLU A 67 -14.08 8.75 0.06
N LEU A 68 -14.50 7.65 0.70
CA LEU A 68 -14.63 6.35 0.04
C LEU A 68 -15.69 6.39 -1.07
N GLY A 69 -16.74 7.20 -0.93
CA GLY A 69 -17.68 7.50 -2.01
C GLY A 69 -17.05 8.25 -3.18
N TRP A 70 -16.07 9.13 -2.94
CA TRP A 70 -15.29 9.76 -4.01
C TRP A 70 -14.36 8.76 -4.70
N ALA A 71 -13.73 7.88 -3.93
CA ALA A 71 -12.87 6.83 -4.47
C ALA A 71 -13.65 5.88 -5.40
N GLN A 72 -14.85 5.45 -4.98
CA GLN A 72 -15.74 4.65 -5.81
C GLN A 72 -16.07 5.36 -7.13
N LYS A 73 -16.36 6.68 -7.09
CA LYS A 73 -16.63 7.49 -8.30
C LYS A 73 -15.41 7.66 -9.22
N LEU A 74 -14.20 7.46 -8.73
CA LEU A 74 -12.98 7.39 -9.54
C LEU A 74 -12.71 5.98 -10.08
N GLY A 75 -13.46 4.98 -9.61
CA GLY A 75 -13.31 3.57 -10.01
C GLY A 75 -12.28 2.80 -9.18
N MET A 76 -11.90 3.31 -8.00
CA MET A 76 -11.03 2.60 -7.08
C MET A 76 -11.79 1.49 -6.34
N ASN A 77 -11.10 0.38 -6.07
CA ASN A 77 -11.65 -0.81 -5.40
C ASN A 77 -10.81 -1.25 -4.19
N THR A 78 -9.75 -0.51 -3.85
CA THR A 78 -8.93 -0.77 -2.67
C THR A 78 -8.48 0.54 -2.03
N MET A 79 -8.19 0.46 -0.74
CA MET A 79 -7.48 1.49 0.01
C MET A 79 -6.40 0.83 0.87
N ARG A 80 -5.17 1.33 0.84
CA ARG A 80 -4.12 0.88 1.75
C ARG A 80 -4.14 1.75 3.00
N VAL A 81 -4.45 1.15 4.15
CA VAL A 81 -4.83 1.85 5.39
C VAL A 81 -3.92 1.43 6.53
N PHE A 82 -3.32 2.41 7.19
CA PHE A 82 -2.34 2.20 8.24
C PHE A 82 -3.02 2.00 9.59
N LEU A 83 -2.64 0.95 10.30
CA LEU A 83 -3.02 0.66 11.67
C LEU A 83 -1.86 1.01 12.60
N HIS A 84 -2.10 1.05 13.92
CA HIS A 84 -1.05 1.38 14.87
C HIS A 84 -1.18 0.55 16.17
N ASP A 85 -0.06 -0.06 16.56
CA ASP A 85 0.07 -0.91 17.75
C ASP A 85 -0.29 -0.22 19.08
N LEU A 86 -0.04 1.09 19.21
CA LEU A 86 -0.35 1.84 20.43
C LEU A 86 -1.87 1.99 20.67
N LEU A 87 -2.65 2.12 19.59
CA LEU A 87 -4.12 2.20 19.71
C LEU A 87 -4.70 0.86 20.16
N TRP A 88 -4.14 -0.23 19.63
CA TRP A 88 -4.47 -1.56 20.11
C TRP A 88 -4.05 -1.74 21.58
N GLN A 89 -2.86 -1.29 21.99
CA GLN A 89 -2.43 -1.40 23.38
C GLN A 89 -3.35 -0.61 24.34
N GLN A 90 -3.80 0.57 23.93
CA GLN A 90 -4.67 1.44 24.73
C GLN A 90 -6.05 0.83 24.93
N ASP A 91 -6.69 0.38 23.84
CA ASP A 91 -8.05 -0.15 23.84
C ASP A 91 -8.23 -1.16 22.68
N PRO A 92 -7.86 -2.44 22.89
CA PRO A 92 -7.95 -3.45 21.84
C PRO A 92 -9.38 -3.62 21.30
N ALA A 93 -10.38 -3.55 22.19
CA ALA A 93 -11.77 -3.81 21.85
C ALA A 93 -12.36 -2.66 21.03
N GLY A 94 -12.21 -1.42 21.49
CA GLY A 94 -12.70 -0.26 20.76
C GLY A 94 -11.95 -0.03 19.46
N PHE A 95 -10.64 -0.28 19.41
CA PHE A 95 -9.89 -0.21 18.14
C PHE A 95 -10.43 -1.20 17.11
N LYS A 96 -10.68 -2.46 17.49
CA LYS A 96 -11.31 -3.45 16.61
C LYS A 96 -12.73 -3.06 16.20
N GLN A 97 -13.52 -2.46 17.07
CA GLN A 97 -14.85 -1.94 16.69
C GLN A 97 -14.75 -0.85 15.61
N ARG A 98 -13.76 0.04 15.69
CA ARG A 98 -13.53 1.07 14.67
C ARG A 98 -13.05 0.47 13.35
N ILE A 99 -12.18 -0.54 13.38
CA ILE A 99 -11.77 -1.31 12.18
C ILE A 99 -13.00 -1.97 11.53
N ASP A 100 -13.86 -2.63 12.30
CA ASP A 100 -15.10 -3.24 11.77
C ASP A 100 -16.05 -2.18 11.18
N ARG A 101 -16.15 -1.01 11.82
CA ARG A 101 -16.92 0.12 11.30
C ARG A 101 -16.35 0.63 9.97
N PHE A 102 -15.02 0.78 9.88
CA PHE A 102 -14.34 1.13 8.63
C PHE A 102 -14.61 0.09 7.54
N LEU A 103 -14.46 -1.21 7.84
CA LEU A 103 -14.73 -2.29 6.89
C LEU A 103 -16.18 -2.29 6.39
N THR A 104 -17.14 -1.96 7.26
CA THR A 104 -18.55 -1.79 6.88
C THR A 104 -18.75 -0.64 5.90
N ILE A 105 -18.07 0.49 6.13
CA ILE A 105 -18.12 1.65 5.23
C ILE A 105 -17.42 1.34 3.90
N ALA A 106 -16.23 0.74 3.93
CA ALA A 106 -15.51 0.35 2.73
C ALA A 106 -16.31 -0.63 1.87
N ALA A 107 -16.94 -1.64 2.48
CA ALA A 107 -17.79 -2.58 1.78
C ALA A 107 -19.01 -1.93 1.11
N LYS A 108 -19.60 -0.87 1.70
CA LYS A 108 -20.68 -0.08 1.08
C LYS A 108 -20.24 0.58 -0.23
N HIS A 109 -18.95 0.86 -0.39
CA HIS A 109 -18.35 1.50 -1.57
C HIS A 109 -17.61 0.51 -2.49
N ASP A 110 -17.80 -0.80 -2.29
CA ASP A 110 -17.09 -1.87 -3.03
C ASP A 110 -15.56 -1.81 -2.90
N ILE A 111 -15.06 -1.29 -1.77
CA ILE A 111 -13.64 -1.15 -1.47
C ILE A 111 -13.22 -2.23 -0.48
N LYS A 112 -12.12 -2.93 -0.81
CA LYS A 112 -11.46 -3.87 0.10
C LYS A 112 -10.13 -3.32 0.57
N PRO A 113 -9.90 -3.05 1.87
CA PRO A 113 -8.63 -2.48 2.30
C PRO A 113 -7.46 -3.46 2.28
N ILE A 114 -6.27 -2.91 2.05
CA ILE A 114 -4.99 -3.50 2.43
C ILE A 114 -4.63 -2.88 3.79
N PHE A 115 -4.61 -3.65 4.87
CA PHE A 115 -4.22 -3.10 6.17
C PHE A 115 -2.72 -3.20 6.38
N VAL A 116 -2.10 -2.09 6.79
CA VAL A 116 -0.69 -2.01 7.14
C VAL A 116 -0.54 -2.13 8.65
N LEU A 117 0.22 -3.12 9.12
CA LEU A 117 0.36 -3.39 10.55
C LEU A 117 1.41 -2.51 11.23
N PHE A 118 2.53 -2.29 10.55
CA PHE A 118 3.68 -1.52 11.02
C PHE A 118 4.19 -0.59 9.90
N ASP A 119 4.83 0.50 10.30
CA ASP A 119 5.37 1.54 9.42
C ASP A 119 6.65 2.15 10.00
N SER A 120 7.59 2.49 9.13
CA SER A 120 8.93 3.01 9.44
C SER A 120 9.20 4.39 8.83
N CYS A 121 8.20 5.06 8.26
CA CYS A 121 8.31 6.40 7.70
C CYS A 121 8.08 7.52 8.74
N TRP A 122 8.76 8.64 8.58
CA TRP A 122 8.60 9.90 9.33
C TRP A 122 8.94 9.79 10.83
N ASP A 123 8.09 10.24 11.75
CA ASP A 123 8.45 10.40 13.17
C ASP A 123 8.55 9.07 13.92
N PRO A 124 9.73 8.66 14.42
CA PRO A 124 9.92 7.37 15.10
C PRO A 124 9.42 7.37 16.56
N GLU A 125 8.91 8.49 17.08
CA GLU A 125 8.49 8.64 18.48
C GLU A 125 6.96 8.87 18.62
N PRO A 126 6.11 7.90 18.21
CA PRO A 126 4.65 8.06 18.24
C PRO A 126 4.12 8.29 19.66
N LYS A 127 3.07 9.11 19.78
CA LYS A 127 2.41 9.42 21.07
C LYS A 127 0.90 9.39 20.94
N LEU A 128 0.25 8.62 21.81
CA LEU A 128 -1.21 8.62 21.97
C LEU A 128 -1.73 9.99 22.47
N GLY A 129 -3.00 10.26 22.18
CA GLY A 129 -3.70 11.46 22.61
C GLY A 129 -3.89 12.47 21.46
N PRO A 130 -4.21 13.73 21.77
CA PRO A 130 -4.34 14.77 20.75
C PRO A 130 -3.07 14.90 19.92
N GLN A 131 -3.20 14.81 18.60
CA GLN A 131 -2.10 14.97 17.66
C GLN A 131 -1.87 16.46 17.36
N HIS A 132 -0.64 16.84 17.04
CA HIS A 132 -0.31 18.23 16.73
C HIS A 132 -0.84 18.61 15.34
N PRO A 133 -1.14 19.90 15.09
CA PRO A 133 -1.52 20.35 13.75
C PRO A 133 -0.35 20.16 12.76
N PRO A 134 -0.65 20.09 11.45
CA PRO A 134 0.39 20.07 10.41
C PRO A 134 1.32 21.29 10.53
N ILE A 135 2.61 21.10 10.21
CA ILE A 135 3.52 22.22 9.97
C ILE A 135 3.18 22.79 8.59
N PRO A 136 2.70 24.05 8.47
CA PRO A 136 2.20 24.57 7.20
C PRO A 136 3.24 24.48 6.07
N GLY A 137 2.82 23.94 4.93
CA GLY A 137 3.67 23.82 3.74
C GLY A 137 4.74 22.73 3.83
N VAL A 138 4.61 21.76 4.74
CA VAL A 138 5.56 20.64 4.92
C VAL A 138 4.84 19.29 4.78
N HIS A 139 5.35 18.49 3.84
CA HIS A 139 4.87 17.15 3.51
C HIS A 139 4.94 16.19 4.71
N ASN A 140 3.83 15.50 5.04
CA ASN A 140 3.71 14.49 6.11
C ASN A 140 4.32 14.92 7.45
N SER A 141 4.18 16.19 7.81
CA SER A 141 4.84 16.78 8.99
C SER A 141 4.38 16.26 10.34
N GLY A 142 3.36 15.42 10.41
CA GLY A 142 2.93 14.74 11.65
C GLY A 142 2.66 13.25 11.49
N TRP A 143 3.13 12.64 10.39
CA TRP A 143 3.07 11.18 10.23
C TRP A 143 4.02 10.49 11.20
N VAL A 144 3.64 9.34 11.73
CA VAL A 144 4.40 8.63 12.78
C VAL A 144 4.65 7.19 12.38
N GLN A 145 5.60 6.55 13.05
CA GLN A 145 5.95 5.14 12.85
C GLN A 145 5.19 4.23 13.80
N SER A 146 5.02 2.98 13.40
CA SER A 146 4.61 1.88 14.28
C SER A 146 5.54 0.68 14.04
N PRO A 147 6.33 0.22 15.01
CA PRO A 147 6.38 0.65 16.40
C PRO A 147 7.42 1.77 16.68
N GLY A 148 8.08 2.30 15.64
CA GLY A 148 9.12 3.33 15.78
C GLY A 148 10.30 2.89 16.68
N VAL A 149 10.83 3.80 17.50
CA VAL A 149 11.98 3.53 18.38
C VAL A 149 11.75 2.38 19.36
N ALA A 150 10.49 1.98 19.65
CA ALA A 150 10.19 0.86 20.52
C ALA A 150 10.72 -0.48 19.99
N MET A 151 11.04 -0.60 18.69
CA MET A 151 11.69 -1.79 18.12
C MET A 151 13.10 -2.05 18.70
N THR A 152 13.73 -1.05 19.31
CA THR A 152 15.06 -1.17 19.93
C THR A 152 15.04 -1.90 21.26
N ASP A 153 13.87 -2.07 21.87
CA ASP A 153 13.68 -2.72 23.16
C ASP A 153 13.02 -4.10 22.98
N PRO A 154 13.77 -5.21 23.10
CA PRO A 154 13.22 -6.56 22.99
C PRO A 154 12.09 -6.86 23.98
N SER A 155 11.97 -6.13 25.10
CA SER A 155 10.87 -6.30 26.05
C SER A 155 9.51 -5.91 25.44
N GLN A 156 9.51 -5.13 24.35
CA GLN A 156 8.31 -4.75 23.62
C GLN A 156 7.84 -5.83 22.62
N TYR A 157 8.66 -6.81 22.28
CA TYR A 157 8.34 -7.78 21.21
C TYR A 157 7.10 -8.62 21.51
N PRO A 158 6.84 -9.07 22.76
CA PRO A 158 5.57 -9.72 23.10
C PRO A 158 4.34 -8.86 22.80
N ARG A 159 4.44 -7.53 22.94
CA ARG A 159 3.35 -6.59 22.60
C ARG A 159 3.11 -6.56 21.09
N PHE A 160 4.17 -6.49 20.29
CA PHE A 160 4.08 -6.53 18.82
C PHE A 160 3.46 -7.84 18.33
N GLU A 161 3.92 -8.97 18.89
CA GLU A 161 3.37 -10.29 18.57
C GLU A 161 1.88 -10.37 18.90
N GLN A 162 1.49 -9.93 20.10
CA GLN A 162 0.09 -10.00 20.54
C GLN A 162 -0.81 -9.07 19.70
N TYR A 163 -0.33 -7.88 19.34
CA TYR A 163 -1.01 -6.96 18.43
C TYR A 163 -1.28 -7.61 17.07
N VAL A 164 -0.22 -8.11 16.42
CA VAL A 164 -0.31 -8.75 15.09
C VAL A 164 -1.26 -9.95 15.13
N LYS A 165 -1.09 -10.84 16.10
CA LYS A 165 -1.94 -12.05 16.23
C LYS A 165 -3.39 -11.70 16.52
N ASP A 166 -3.66 -10.70 17.36
CA ASP A 166 -5.03 -10.33 17.70
C ASP A 166 -5.75 -9.65 16.53
N ILE A 167 -5.11 -8.69 15.85
CA ILE A 167 -5.71 -8.00 14.69
C ILE A 167 -5.93 -8.98 13.53
N VAL A 168 -4.88 -9.71 13.12
CA VAL A 168 -5.00 -10.67 12.01
C VAL A 168 -5.90 -11.84 12.40
N GLY A 169 -5.90 -12.28 13.66
CA GLY A 169 -6.81 -13.32 14.15
C GLY A 169 -8.27 -12.88 14.17
N SER A 170 -8.55 -11.61 14.46
CA SER A 170 -9.92 -11.07 14.50
C SER A 170 -10.53 -10.89 13.11
N PHE A 171 -9.72 -10.49 12.11
CA PHE A 171 -10.22 -10.13 10.77
C PHE A 171 -9.68 -11.01 9.64
N GLY A 172 -8.80 -11.97 9.91
CA GLY A 172 -8.13 -12.80 8.90
C GLY A 172 -9.05 -13.74 8.12
N LYS A 173 -10.33 -13.85 8.49
CA LYS A 173 -11.38 -14.58 7.74
C LYS A 173 -12.43 -13.66 7.12
N ASP A 174 -12.26 -12.35 7.27
CA ASP A 174 -13.19 -11.35 6.77
C ASP A 174 -12.93 -11.09 5.28
N ASN A 175 -13.90 -11.43 4.43
CA ASN A 175 -13.80 -11.27 2.98
C ASN A 175 -13.80 -9.80 2.52
N ARG A 176 -14.05 -8.85 3.43
CA ARG A 176 -13.91 -7.41 3.19
C ARG A 176 -12.44 -6.99 3.10
N VAL A 177 -11.50 -7.70 3.74
CA VAL A 177 -10.05 -7.39 3.67
C VAL A 177 -9.45 -7.94 2.37
N LEU A 178 -8.62 -7.13 1.70
CA LEU A 178 -7.90 -7.54 0.49
C LEU A 178 -6.59 -8.27 0.82
N ALA A 179 -5.73 -7.65 1.63
CA ALA A 179 -4.40 -8.14 1.97
C ALA A 179 -3.92 -7.58 3.32
N TRP A 180 -2.89 -8.21 3.89
CA TRP A 180 -2.18 -7.74 5.08
C TRP A 180 -0.77 -7.32 4.70
N ASP A 181 -0.50 -6.03 4.74
CA ASP A 181 0.84 -5.49 4.63
C ASP A 181 1.48 -5.50 6.02
N VAL A 182 2.44 -6.39 6.23
CA VAL A 182 2.94 -6.65 7.57
C VAL A 182 3.88 -5.55 8.06
N TRP A 183 4.51 -4.81 7.14
CA TRP A 183 5.39 -3.69 7.47
C TRP A 183 5.69 -2.84 6.22
N ASN A 184 5.34 -1.56 6.30
CA ASN A 184 5.70 -0.54 5.31
C ASN A 184 7.15 -0.08 5.46
N GLU A 185 7.89 -0.08 4.35
CA GLU A 185 9.27 0.41 4.22
C GLU A 185 10.14 0.17 5.47
N PRO A 186 10.28 -1.08 5.90
CA PRO A 186 10.54 -1.40 7.30
C PRO A 186 11.89 -0.88 7.82
N ASP A 187 12.86 -0.68 6.93
CA ASP A 187 14.21 -0.17 7.19
C ASP A 187 14.44 1.28 6.73
N ASN A 188 13.37 2.02 6.43
CA ASN A 188 13.43 3.44 6.07
C ASN A 188 14.03 4.29 7.21
N PRO A 189 14.96 5.24 6.94
CA PRO A 189 15.53 6.14 7.95
C PRO A 189 14.60 7.30 8.36
N GLY A 190 13.27 7.14 8.24
CA GLY A 190 12.25 8.12 8.62
C GLY A 190 12.07 9.26 7.61
N GLY A 191 13.17 9.86 7.14
CA GLY A 191 13.14 11.00 6.21
C GLY A 191 12.94 12.36 6.89
N GLY A 192 13.03 13.44 6.10
CA GLY A 192 12.92 14.81 6.61
C GLY A 192 13.93 15.12 7.73
N ASN A 193 13.45 15.63 8.86
CA ASN A 193 14.27 15.95 10.04
C ASN A 193 14.33 14.81 11.07
N TYR A 194 13.81 13.62 10.75
CA TYR A 194 13.70 12.51 11.71
C TYR A 194 14.86 11.53 11.68
N ASP A 195 15.67 11.52 10.61
CA ASP A 195 16.85 10.65 10.47
C ASP A 195 17.77 10.66 11.72
N PRO A 196 18.09 11.81 12.36
CA PRO A 196 18.90 11.81 13.58
C PRO A 196 18.27 11.13 14.81
N LYS A 197 16.96 10.88 14.80
CA LYS A 197 16.22 10.22 15.88
C LYS A 197 16.05 8.72 15.67
N GLU A 198 16.38 8.21 14.49
CA GLU A 198 16.24 6.80 14.16
C GLU A 198 17.19 5.92 14.97
N PRO A 199 16.81 4.65 15.21
CA PRO A 199 17.76 3.66 15.69
C PRO A 199 18.97 3.54 14.74
N LYS A 200 20.17 3.72 15.28
CA LYS A 200 21.42 3.63 14.47
C LYS A 200 21.59 2.28 13.75
N ASP A 201 21.08 1.21 14.35
CA ASP A 201 21.16 -0.16 13.81
C ASP A 201 19.83 -0.63 13.20
N LYS A 202 18.97 0.29 12.71
CA LYS A 202 17.59 -0.01 12.24
C LYS A 202 17.53 -1.19 11.27
N VAL A 203 18.38 -1.20 10.22
CA VAL A 203 18.42 -2.28 9.22
C VAL A 203 18.65 -3.65 9.88
N ALA A 204 19.58 -3.76 10.83
CA ALA A 204 19.88 -5.02 11.51
C ALA A 204 18.74 -5.46 12.45
N LEU A 205 18.10 -4.51 13.13
CA LEU A 205 16.93 -4.78 13.98
C LEU A 205 15.75 -5.31 13.14
N VAL A 206 15.48 -4.64 12.01
CA VAL A 206 14.41 -5.00 11.07
C VAL A 206 14.68 -6.35 10.42
N ALA A 207 15.91 -6.62 9.96
CA ALA A 207 16.28 -7.91 9.40
C ALA A 207 16.03 -9.09 10.35
N LYS A 208 16.10 -8.85 11.67
CA LYS A 208 15.75 -9.84 12.70
C LYS A 208 14.25 -9.90 12.97
N LEU A 209 13.55 -8.76 12.94
CA LEU A 209 12.16 -8.66 13.40
C LEU A 209 11.14 -8.98 12.30
N LEU A 210 11.36 -8.55 11.05
CA LEU A 210 10.42 -8.74 9.94
C LEU A 210 10.03 -10.23 9.70
N PRO A 211 10.95 -11.22 9.72
CA PRO A 211 10.56 -12.63 9.61
C PRO A 211 9.62 -13.10 10.73
N GLN A 212 9.77 -12.53 11.94
CA GLN A 212 8.91 -12.85 13.08
C GLN A 212 7.51 -12.26 12.86
N VAL A 213 7.39 -11.04 12.34
CA VAL A 213 6.08 -10.44 12.02
C VAL A 213 5.31 -11.27 10.99
N PHE A 214 5.97 -11.72 9.92
CA PHE A 214 5.38 -12.68 8.98
C PHE A 214 4.92 -13.96 9.69
N THR A 215 5.75 -14.52 10.57
CA THR A 215 5.41 -15.72 11.34
C THR A 215 4.19 -15.50 12.23
N TRP A 216 4.11 -14.37 12.93
CA TRP A 216 3.00 -14.01 13.81
C TRP A 216 1.70 -13.86 13.01
N ALA A 217 1.71 -13.07 11.93
CA ALA A 217 0.54 -12.87 11.08
C ALA A 217 0.07 -14.20 10.47
N ARG A 218 1.01 -15.02 9.99
CA ARG A 218 0.70 -16.32 9.39
C ARG A 218 0.16 -17.33 10.39
N SER A 219 0.59 -17.28 11.64
CA SER A 219 0.07 -18.17 12.70
C SER A 219 -1.43 -17.98 12.98
N ALA A 220 -1.97 -16.79 12.69
CA ALA A 220 -3.41 -16.52 12.73
C ALA A 220 -4.16 -17.12 11.53
N SER A 221 -3.45 -17.71 10.57
CA SER A 221 -3.98 -18.40 9.39
C SER A 221 -4.95 -17.55 8.55
N PRO A 222 -4.61 -16.32 8.14
CA PRO A 222 -5.51 -15.49 7.33
C PRO A 222 -5.82 -16.13 5.96
N THR A 223 -6.97 -15.78 5.38
CA THR A 223 -7.36 -16.18 4.02
C THR A 223 -6.92 -15.17 2.96
N GLN A 224 -6.43 -14.01 3.36
CA GLN A 224 -5.82 -12.98 2.52
C GLN A 224 -4.29 -13.17 2.45
N PRO A 225 -3.62 -12.71 1.39
CA PRO A 225 -2.16 -12.78 1.30
C PRO A 225 -1.49 -11.86 2.32
N LEU A 226 -0.33 -12.30 2.80
CA LEU A 226 0.64 -11.44 3.51
C LEU A 226 1.60 -10.82 2.50
N ILE A 227 1.89 -9.53 2.66
CA ILE A 227 2.82 -8.78 1.81
C ILE A 227 3.73 -7.88 2.66
N SER A 228 4.90 -7.51 2.14
CA SER A 228 5.71 -6.36 2.57
C SER A 228 6.55 -5.93 1.36
N GLY A 229 6.49 -4.65 1.00
CA GLY A 229 6.96 -4.17 -0.30
C GLY A 229 8.44 -3.83 -0.33
N VAL A 230 9.17 -4.36 -1.33
CA VAL A 230 10.52 -3.86 -1.66
C VAL A 230 10.40 -2.44 -2.21
N TRP A 231 11.25 -1.54 -1.73
CA TRP A 231 11.04 -0.10 -1.92
C TRP A 231 12.31 0.67 -2.24
N HIS A 232 13.48 0.14 -1.88
CA HIS A 232 14.79 0.76 -2.14
C HIS A 232 15.77 -0.24 -2.79
N ASP A 233 16.93 0.27 -3.21
CA ASP A 233 17.99 -0.41 -3.97
C ASP A 233 17.68 -0.63 -5.47
N ASP A 234 18.72 -0.78 -6.29
CA ASP A 234 18.64 -0.63 -7.75
C ASP A 234 18.16 -1.89 -8.51
N ASP A 235 18.40 -3.08 -7.95
CA ASP A 235 18.18 -4.35 -8.65
C ASP A 235 17.72 -5.48 -7.73
N TRP A 236 16.48 -5.90 -7.91
CA TRP A 236 15.89 -7.04 -7.19
C TRP A 236 15.85 -8.33 -8.02
N SER A 237 16.47 -8.38 -9.20
CA SER A 237 16.35 -9.53 -10.11
C SER A 237 17.11 -10.78 -9.66
N ASP A 238 18.21 -10.62 -8.91
CA ASP A 238 19.08 -11.70 -8.45
C ASP A 238 18.89 -11.95 -6.94
N PRO A 239 18.21 -13.04 -6.56
CA PRO A 239 18.02 -13.40 -5.14
C PRO A 239 19.32 -13.54 -4.35
N ALA A 240 20.47 -13.77 -4.99
CA ALA A 240 21.76 -13.87 -4.29
C ALA A 240 22.31 -12.52 -3.82
N LYS A 241 21.83 -11.41 -4.40
CA LYS A 241 22.30 -10.04 -4.09
C LYS A 241 21.40 -9.28 -3.12
N LEU A 242 20.20 -9.80 -2.87
CA LEU A 242 19.25 -9.19 -1.93
C LEU A 242 19.85 -9.07 -0.53
N ASN A 243 19.63 -7.92 0.08
CA ASN A 243 19.88 -7.73 1.50
C ASN A 243 18.90 -8.59 2.34
N ALA A 244 19.11 -8.68 3.65
CA ALA A 244 18.32 -9.58 4.51
C ALA A 244 16.84 -9.16 4.62
N VAL A 245 16.54 -7.86 4.52
CA VAL A 245 15.18 -7.31 4.58
C VAL A 245 14.46 -7.61 3.27
N GLU A 246 15.03 -7.23 2.13
CA GLU A 246 14.48 -7.50 0.80
C GLU A 246 14.25 -9.00 0.57
N ARG A 247 15.22 -9.83 0.98
CA ARG A 247 15.07 -11.29 0.93
C ARG A 247 13.84 -11.74 1.70
N THR A 248 13.65 -11.24 2.92
CA THR A 248 12.47 -11.58 3.71
C THR A 248 11.18 -11.12 3.02
N GLN A 249 11.15 -9.90 2.50
CA GLN A 249 10.00 -9.35 1.78
C GLN A 249 9.63 -10.22 0.56
N LEU A 250 10.60 -10.57 -0.28
CA LEU A 250 10.38 -11.35 -1.50
C LEU A 250 10.18 -12.85 -1.24
N GLU A 251 10.77 -13.41 -0.19
CA GLU A 251 10.67 -14.84 0.15
C GLU A 251 9.51 -15.17 1.09
N GLN A 252 8.94 -14.22 1.84
CA GLN A 252 7.83 -14.46 2.76
C GLN A 252 6.48 -13.92 2.27
N SER A 253 6.45 -12.95 1.34
CA SER A 253 5.19 -12.42 0.83
C SER A 253 4.47 -13.42 -0.08
N ASP A 254 3.17 -13.62 0.12
CA ASP A 254 2.35 -14.53 -0.69
C ASP A 254 2.15 -13.98 -2.12
N VAL A 255 1.99 -12.65 -2.22
CA VAL A 255 1.97 -11.84 -3.46
C VAL A 255 3.10 -10.83 -3.35
N ILE A 256 3.79 -10.50 -4.45
CA ILE A 256 4.89 -9.54 -4.37
C ILE A 256 4.32 -8.13 -4.44
N SER A 257 4.66 -7.32 -3.44
CA SER A 257 4.44 -5.88 -3.48
C SER A 257 5.75 -5.12 -3.60
N PHE A 258 5.67 -3.90 -4.13
CA PHE A 258 6.83 -3.02 -4.30
C PHE A 258 6.39 -1.56 -4.40
N HIS A 259 7.31 -0.63 -4.18
CA HIS A 259 7.09 0.80 -4.35
C HIS A 259 7.84 1.33 -5.56
N ASN A 260 7.27 2.32 -6.24
CA ASN A 260 7.98 3.04 -7.30
C ASN A 260 7.44 4.47 -7.48
N TYR A 261 8.28 5.45 -7.20
CA TYR A 261 7.99 6.87 -7.36
C TYR A 261 8.66 7.49 -8.60
N GLY A 262 9.20 6.64 -9.48
CA GLY A 262 9.98 7.04 -10.65
C GLY A 262 9.19 7.10 -11.96
N TRP A 263 9.93 7.33 -13.04
CA TRP A 263 9.39 7.42 -14.39
C TRP A 263 8.83 6.07 -14.90
N PRO A 264 7.94 6.07 -15.90
CA PRO A 264 7.37 4.84 -16.46
C PRO A 264 8.41 3.79 -16.91
N GLU A 265 9.58 4.22 -17.38
CA GLU A 265 10.69 3.34 -17.76
C GLU A 265 11.30 2.61 -16.55
N GLU A 266 11.46 3.32 -15.44
CA GLU A 266 11.92 2.74 -14.18
C GLU A 266 10.88 1.76 -13.64
N PHE A 267 9.60 2.16 -13.63
CA PHE A 267 8.49 1.28 -13.26
C PHE A 267 8.50 -0.01 -14.10
N ALA A 268 8.65 0.09 -15.42
CA ALA A 268 8.76 -1.07 -16.32
C ALA A 268 9.93 -1.98 -15.93
N SER A 269 11.08 -1.39 -15.61
CA SER A 269 12.28 -2.11 -15.15
C SER A 269 12.02 -2.88 -13.85
N ARG A 270 11.43 -2.22 -12.84
CA ARG A 270 11.06 -2.86 -11.56
C ARG A 270 10.13 -4.05 -11.78
N VAL A 271 9.11 -3.88 -12.64
CA VAL A 271 8.20 -4.98 -13.00
C VAL A 271 8.94 -6.14 -13.65
N GLN A 272 9.94 -5.89 -14.51
CA GLN A 272 10.72 -6.97 -15.12
C GLN A 272 11.61 -7.69 -14.12
N GLN A 273 12.26 -6.96 -13.19
CA GLN A 273 13.05 -7.56 -12.11
C GLN A 273 12.18 -8.51 -11.26
N LEU A 274 10.96 -8.07 -10.90
CA LEU A 274 10.09 -8.81 -9.99
C LEU A 274 9.29 -9.94 -10.66
N LYS A 275 9.10 -9.90 -11.97
CA LYS A 275 8.44 -11.00 -12.72
C LYS A 275 9.15 -12.34 -12.57
N GLY A 276 10.48 -12.33 -12.37
CA GLY A 276 11.29 -13.54 -12.18
C GLY A 276 10.85 -14.39 -10.98
N TYR A 277 10.21 -13.79 -9.97
CA TYR A 277 9.73 -14.48 -8.76
C TYR A 277 8.45 -15.28 -8.98
N GLY A 278 7.85 -15.22 -10.18
CA GLY A 278 6.73 -16.09 -10.58
C GLY A 278 5.44 -15.85 -9.80
N ARG A 279 5.25 -14.66 -9.23
CA ARG A 279 4.10 -14.28 -8.41
C ARG A 279 3.42 -13.02 -8.95
N PRO A 280 2.11 -12.84 -8.67
CA PRO A 280 1.43 -11.58 -8.96
C PRO A 280 2.12 -10.37 -8.32
N LEU A 281 1.97 -9.22 -8.96
CA LEU A 281 2.59 -7.96 -8.54
C LEU A 281 1.53 -6.92 -8.17
N ILE A 282 1.74 -6.23 -7.05
CA ILE A 282 0.96 -5.04 -6.66
C ILE A 282 1.95 -3.92 -6.29
N CYS A 283 1.94 -2.82 -7.03
CA CYS A 283 2.66 -1.62 -6.61
C CYS A 283 1.83 -0.93 -5.52
N THR A 284 2.27 -1.05 -4.26
CA THR A 284 1.52 -0.58 -3.09
C THR A 284 1.73 0.89 -2.77
N GLU A 285 2.75 1.50 -3.38
CA GLU A 285 2.96 2.94 -3.39
C GLU A 285 3.57 3.37 -4.72
N TYR A 286 2.92 4.33 -5.35
CA TYR A 286 3.47 5.06 -6.49
C TYR A 286 2.91 6.49 -6.52
N MET A 287 3.42 7.23 -7.50
CA MET A 287 3.06 8.58 -7.86
C MET A 287 3.74 9.62 -6.99
N ALA A 288 4.59 10.39 -7.66
CA ALA A 288 5.29 11.56 -7.18
C ALA A 288 5.47 12.41 -8.44
N ARG A 289 4.50 13.30 -8.73
CA ARG A 289 4.43 13.91 -10.07
C ARG A 289 5.68 14.71 -10.41
N GLY A 290 6.30 15.35 -9.42
CA GLY A 290 7.57 16.08 -9.57
C GLY A 290 8.77 15.19 -9.89
N ALA A 291 8.68 13.88 -9.63
CA ALA A 291 9.71 12.87 -9.92
C ALA A 291 9.41 12.07 -11.21
N GLY A 292 8.41 12.46 -11.99
CA GLY A 292 8.05 11.81 -13.26
C GLY A 292 7.06 10.65 -13.15
N SER A 293 6.65 10.29 -11.93
CA SER A 293 5.62 9.26 -11.70
C SER A 293 4.24 9.90 -11.68
N THR A 294 3.48 9.72 -12.77
CA THR A 294 2.14 10.31 -12.97
C THR A 294 1.08 9.26 -13.30
N ILE A 295 -0.19 9.62 -13.08
CA ILE A 295 -1.35 8.79 -13.44
C ILE A 295 -1.35 8.42 -14.93
N ASP A 296 -1.15 9.41 -15.81
CA ASP A 296 -1.20 9.24 -17.26
C ASP A 296 0.05 8.56 -17.85
N GLY A 297 1.18 8.59 -17.14
CA GLY A 297 2.40 7.90 -17.54
C GLY A 297 2.46 6.44 -17.07
N VAL A 298 2.20 6.20 -15.78
CA VAL A 298 2.48 4.90 -15.14
C VAL A 298 1.26 3.96 -15.18
N LEU A 299 0.04 4.45 -14.92
CA LEU A 299 -1.12 3.55 -14.80
C LEU A 299 -1.48 2.79 -16.09
N PRO A 300 -1.49 3.39 -17.29
CA PRO A 300 -1.78 2.65 -18.51
C PRO A 300 -0.78 1.52 -18.74
N LEU A 301 0.50 1.77 -18.43
CA LEU A 301 1.56 0.77 -18.50
C LEU A 301 1.32 -0.36 -17.48
N ALA A 302 1.02 -0.02 -16.23
CA ALA A 302 0.72 -0.98 -15.19
C ALA A 302 -0.48 -1.88 -15.53
N LYS A 303 -1.56 -1.30 -16.07
CA LYS A 303 -2.73 -2.04 -16.56
C LYS A 303 -2.34 -3.06 -17.62
N LYS A 304 -1.53 -2.66 -18.60
CA LYS A 304 -1.02 -3.55 -19.66
C LYS A 304 -0.14 -4.68 -19.12
N LEU A 305 0.63 -4.39 -18.08
CA LEU A 305 1.53 -5.35 -17.41
C LEU A 305 0.83 -6.19 -16.34
N ASP A 306 -0.46 -5.97 -16.12
CA ASP A 306 -1.31 -6.63 -15.11
C ASP A 306 -0.82 -6.46 -13.66
N VAL A 307 -0.31 -5.28 -13.34
CA VAL A 307 0.17 -4.91 -12.00
C VAL A 307 -0.92 -4.13 -11.28
N GLY A 308 -1.28 -4.55 -10.06
CA GLY A 308 -2.21 -3.79 -9.21
C GLY A 308 -1.56 -2.48 -8.73
N MET A 309 -2.31 -1.40 -8.60
CA MET A 309 -1.75 -0.07 -8.36
C MET A 309 -2.44 0.66 -7.21
N VAL A 310 -1.64 1.11 -6.24
CA VAL A 310 -2.08 1.90 -5.08
C VAL A 310 -1.21 3.15 -5.00
N ASN A 311 -1.77 4.33 -5.27
CA ASN A 311 -0.98 5.57 -5.25
C ASN A 311 -0.77 6.07 -3.81
N TRP A 312 0.27 6.87 -3.56
CA TRP A 312 0.38 7.65 -2.33
C TRP A 312 -0.47 8.92 -2.45
N GLY A 313 -1.10 9.35 -1.35
CA GLY A 313 -1.96 10.55 -1.25
C GLY A 313 -3.33 10.41 -1.93
N PHE A 314 -4.41 10.91 -1.32
CA PHE A 314 -5.76 10.79 -1.92
C PHE A 314 -6.49 12.12 -1.99
N VAL A 315 -6.78 12.68 -0.82
CA VAL A 315 -7.48 13.96 -0.66
C VAL A 315 -6.54 14.93 0.05
N GLU A 316 -6.41 16.13 -0.49
CA GLU A 316 -5.72 17.24 0.17
C GLU A 316 -6.26 17.43 1.59
N GLY A 317 -5.36 17.32 2.57
CA GLY A 317 -5.71 17.34 3.98
C GLY A 317 -4.52 17.62 4.89
N LYS A 318 -4.67 17.26 6.17
CA LYS A 318 -3.68 17.53 7.21
C LYS A 318 -2.30 16.91 6.90
N SER A 319 -2.24 15.77 6.20
CA SER A 319 -0.96 15.17 5.76
C SER A 319 -0.15 16.08 4.82
N GLN A 320 -0.79 17.02 4.12
CA GLN A 320 -0.18 17.92 3.13
C GLN A 320 0.64 17.18 2.06
N THR A 321 0.16 16.02 1.62
CA THR A 321 0.80 15.20 0.56
C THR A 321 0.76 15.87 -0.83
N ILE A 322 0.08 17.02 -0.98
CA ILE A 322 0.28 17.91 -2.13
C ILE A 322 1.69 18.53 -2.20
N MET A 323 2.39 18.63 -1.07
CA MET A 323 3.72 19.24 -1.00
C MET A 323 4.80 18.23 -1.42
N PRO A 324 5.84 18.65 -2.17
CA PRO A 324 6.99 17.79 -2.47
C PRO A 324 7.87 17.52 -1.24
N TRP A 325 8.67 16.45 -1.27
CA TRP A 325 9.55 16.08 -0.16
C TRP A 325 10.59 17.15 0.19
N ASP A 326 11.04 17.98 -0.77
CA ASP A 326 11.97 19.08 -0.51
C ASP A 326 11.37 20.20 0.37
N SER A 327 10.06 20.14 0.65
CA SER A 327 9.37 21.03 1.59
C SER A 327 9.95 20.98 3.01
N TRP A 328 10.61 19.89 3.41
CA TRP A 328 11.34 19.81 4.69
C TRP A 328 12.53 20.76 4.76
N LEU A 329 13.14 21.09 3.62
CA LEU A 329 14.20 22.09 3.51
C LEU A 329 13.62 23.48 3.20
N ARG A 330 12.51 23.52 2.44
CA ARG A 330 11.91 24.75 1.91
C ARG A 330 10.37 24.71 2.03
N PRO A 331 9.80 25.03 3.20
CA PRO A 331 8.35 24.97 3.39
C PRO A 331 7.58 25.89 2.43
N TYR A 332 6.51 25.37 1.83
CA TYR A 332 5.67 26.06 0.85
C TYR A 332 4.62 26.95 1.53
N THR A 333 5.09 27.97 2.27
CA THR A 333 4.23 28.86 3.07
C THR A 333 3.81 30.14 2.33
N GLN A 334 4.56 30.57 1.32
CA GLN A 334 4.28 31.79 0.57
C GLN A 334 3.45 31.54 -0.69
N GLN A 335 3.71 30.42 -1.36
CA GLN A 335 3.01 30.01 -2.58
C GLN A 335 2.86 28.48 -2.57
N PRO A 336 1.73 27.94 -3.08
CA PRO A 336 1.57 26.51 -3.26
C PRO A 336 2.55 25.98 -4.32
N PRO A 337 2.88 24.67 -4.29
CA PRO A 337 3.73 24.08 -5.33
C PRO A 337 3.04 24.19 -6.69
N THR A 338 3.83 24.47 -7.74
CA THR A 338 3.34 24.55 -9.13
C THR A 338 2.62 23.27 -9.57
N LEU A 339 3.05 22.14 -9.02
CA LEU A 339 2.54 20.81 -9.30
C LEU A 339 2.30 20.09 -7.98
N TRP A 340 1.06 19.60 -7.77
CA TRP A 340 0.78 18.76 -6.62
C TRP A 340 1.55 17.46 -6.69
N PHE A 341 2.11 17.07 -5.55
CA PHE A 341 3.00 15.94 -5.49
C PHE A 341 2.25 14.61 -5.54
N HIS A 342 1.32 14.37 -4.60
CA HIS A 342 0.60 13.09 -4.47
C HIS A 342 -0.92 13.17 -4.51
N ASP A 343 -1.59 14.14 -3.89
CA ASP A 343 -3.05 14.02 -3.78
C ASP A 343 -3.76 14.13 -5.15
N LEU A 344 -4.93 13.50 -5.24
CA LEU A 344 -5.76 13.43 -6.44
C LEU A 344 -6.95 14.39 -6.38
N LEU A 345 -7.46 14.65 -5.18
CA LEU A 345 -8.66 15.43 -4.94
C LEU A 345 -8.38 16.60 -4.00
N HIS A 346 -9.06 17.72 -4.23
CA HIS A 346 -9.21 18.78 -3.25
C HIS A 346 -10.08 18.33 -2.07
N GLY A 347 -10.05 19.07 -0.96
CA GLY A 347 -10.80 18.75 0.25
C GLY A 347 -12.34 18.63 0.09
N ASP A 348 -12.89 19.13 -1.01
CA ASP A 348 -14.31 19.04 -1.42
C ASP A 348 -14.61 17.90 -2.41
N GLY A 349 -13.61 17.12 -2.79
CA GLY A 349 -13.71 16.00 -3.73
C GLY A 349 -13.58 16.38 -5.21
N THR A 350 -13.32 17.65 -5.54
CA THR A 350 -13.02 18.04 -6.92
C THR A 350 -11.65 17.50 -7.34
N PRO A 351 -11.51 16.90 -8.54
CA PRO A 351 -10.21 16.43 -9.00
C PRO A 351 -9.22 17.57 -9.19
N TYR A 352 -7.99 17.41 -8.69
CA TYR A 352 -6.87 18.32 -8.97
C TYR A 352 -6.63 18.44 -10.48
N ARG A 353 -6.66 17.29 -11.17
CA ARG A 353 -6.56 17.19 -12.63
C ARG A 353 -7.68 16.32 -13.16
N GLN A 354 -8.61 16.95 -13.87
CA GLN A 354 -9.76 16.28 -14.46
C GLN A 354 -9.35 15.11 -15.38
N ARG A 355 -8.26 15.26 -16.13
CA ARG A 355 -7.72 14.21 -17.01
C ARG A 355 -7.29 12.96 -16.25
N GLU A 356 -6.69 13.11 -15.07
CA GLU A 356 -6.25 11.97 -14.25
C GLU A 356 -7.47 11.19 -13.73
N ALA A 357 -8.53 11.89 -13.32
CA ALA A 357 -9.79 11.27 -12.92
C ALA A 357 -10.47 10.51 -14.08
N GLU A 358 -10.41 11.03 -15.30
CA GLU A 358 -10.91 10.34 -16.49
C GLU A 358 -10.13 9.05 -16.79
N ILE A 359 -8.80 9.08 -16.66
CA ILE A 359 -7.95 7.91 -16.87
C ILE A 359 -8.25 6.82 -15.83
N LEU A 360 -8.38 7.18 -14.55
CA LEU A 360 -8.76 6.25 -13.48
C LEU A 360 -10.10 5.55 -13.78
N ARG A 361 -11.11 6.33 -14.19
CA ARG A 361 -12.41 5.78 -14.60
C ARG A 361 -12.30 4.90 -15.84
N ALA A 362 -11.59 5.34 -16.87
CA ALA A 362 -11.46 4.53 -18.09
C ALA A 362 -10.77 3.18 -17.81
N LEU A 363 -9.67 3.19 -17.06
CA LEU A 363 -8.92 1.97 -16.73
C LEU A 363 -9.68 1.03 -15.81
N SER A 364 -10.50 1.54 -14.89
CA SER A 364 -11.31 0.72 -13.97
C SER A 364 -12.46 0.01 -14.67
N HIS A 365 -13.09 0.63 -15.67
CA HIS A 365 -14.16 0.01 -16.46
C HIS A 365 -13.64 -0.95 -17.55
N ALA A 366 -12.39 -0.78 -17.99
CA ALA A 366 -11.78 -1.64 -18.99
C ALA A 366 -11.43 -3.02 -18.43
N PRO A 367 -11.56 -4.10 -19.23
CA PRO A 367 -11.11 -5.42 -18.85
C PRO A 367 -9.65 -5.43 -18.38
N ARG A 368 -9.33 -6.34 -17.47
CA ARG A 368 -7.97 -6.53 -16.98
C ARG A 368 -6.98 -6.78 -18.14
N GLY A 369 -5.81 -6.16 -18.09
CA GLY A 369 -4.83 -6.19 -19.19
C GLY A 369 -5.14 -5.30 -20.40
N VAL A 370 -6.34 -4.71 -20.47
CA VAL A 370 -6.76 -3.86 -21.60
C VAL A 370 -6.66 -2.39 -21.22
N VAL A 371 -5.93 -1.63 -22.04
CA VAL A 371 -5.84 -0.16 -21.93
C VAL A 371 -6.77 0.45 -22.99
N PRO A 372 -7.85 1.15 -22.58
CA PRO A 372 -8.77 1.76 -23.53
C PRO A 372 -8.16 3.02 -24.14
N ALA A 373 -8.58 3.41 -25.35
CA ALA A 373 -7.96 4.49 -26.12
C ALA A 373 -7.98 5.84 -25.38
N GLU A 374 -9.04 6.10 -24.62
CA GLU A 374 -9.20 7.28 -23.78
C GLU A 374 -8.23 7.33 -22.59
N ALA A 375 -7.61 6.20 -22.20
CA ALA A 375 -6.55 6.14 -21.20
C ALA A 375 -5.14 6.07 -21.82
N VAL A 376 -5.05 5.93 -23.14
CA VAL A 376 -3.77 5.98 -23.86
C VAL A 376 -3.32 7.44 -23.97
N MET A 377 -2.05 7.68 -23.70
CA MET A 377 -1.37 8.94 -24.06
C MET A 377 -1.48 9.12 -25.58
N TYR A 378 -2.30 10.07 -26.02
CA TYR A 378 -2.53 10.27 -27.45
C TYR A 378 -1.37 11.03 -28.12
N PRO A 379 -1.03 10.74 -29.39
CA PRO A 379 -1.54 9.64 -30.23
C PRO A 379 -0.50 8.53 -30.44
N ALA A 380 -0.88 7.30 -30.13
CA ALA A 380 -0.43 6.14 -30.91
C ALA A 380 -1.19 6.12 -32.26
N GLN A 381 -0.81 7.00 -33.19
CA GLN A 381 -1.12 6.87 -34.61
C GLN A 381 0.11 7.20 -35.45
N ALA A 382 1.09 6.27 -35.45
CA ALA A 382 1.86 6.03 -36.65
C ALA A 382 1.18 4.86 -37.36
N THR A 383 0.16 5.16 -38.16
CA THR A 383 -0.29 4.24 -39.19
C THR A 383 0.92 3.96 -40.08
N SER A 384 1.38 2.71 -40.09
CA SER A 384 2.09 2.14 -41.21
C SER A 384 1.28 2.44 -42.47
N LYS A 385 1.69 3.47 -43.22
CA LYS A 385 1.31 3.60 -44.61
C LYS A 385 2.31 2.76 -45.39
N THR A 386 1.88 1.55 -45.71
CA THR A 386 2.42 0.82 -46.86
C THR A 386 2.14 1.63 -48.11
N HIS A 387 3.20 2.10 -48.76
CA HIS A 387 3.27 2.31 -50.20
C HIS A 387 4.50 1.60 -50.73
#